data_AF-F0J412-F1
#
_entry.id   AF-F0J412-F1
#
_cell.length_a   1.000
_cell.length_b   1.000
_cell.length_c   1.000
_cell.angle_alpha   90.00
_cell.angle_beta   90.00
_cell.angle_gamma   90.00
#
_symmetry.space_group_name_H-M   'P 1'
#
loop_
_entity.id
_entity.type
_entity.pdbx_description
1 polymer ?
#
loop_
_entity_poly.entity_id
_entity_poly.type
_entity_poly.pdbx_seq_one_letter_code
_entity_poly.pdbx_strand_id
1 'polypeptide(L)'
;MLHRAVFVAGAALAAMPGLLGGTGQACHPPPMIVARPNRREIAFLKGTQPLLDLEWWAVEALRCRFRTARWQAAIEERIAHESADAAKLLWPGDGKRQEQALSIFTAAQAEARREAEFASRLQCAALVSTGKLGELDHIAKAGGW
;
A
#
# COMPACT_ATOMS: atom_id res chain seq x y z
N MET A 1 9.67 -34.58 -16.64
CA MET A 1 8.21 -34.40 -16.65
C MET A 1 7.87 -32.97 -16.26
N LEU A 2 7.06 -32.34 -17.13
CA LEU A 2 6.28 -31.10 -17.02
C LEU A 2 6.87 -29.78 -16.48
N HIS A 3 7.00 -28.85 -17.42
CA HIS A 3 6.87 -27.40 -17.26
C HIS A 3 5.49 -26.98 -16.72
N ARG A 4 5.44 -25.82 -16.03
CA ARG A 4 4.65 -24.64 -16.45
C ARG A 4 4.79 -23.47 -15.46
N ALA A 5 5.52 -22.44 -15.88
CA ALA A 5 5.31 -21.08 -15.43
C ALA A 5 4.17 -20.48 -16.25
N VAL A 6 3.11 -20.00 -15.60
CA VAL A 6 2.00 -19.30 -16.25
C VAL A 6 2.31 -17.81 -16.17
N PHE A 7 2.77 -17.24 -17.30
CA PHE A 7 2.74 -15.80 -17.52
C PHE A 7 1.35 -15.44 -18.06
N VAL A 8 0.57 -14.69 -17.27
CA VAL A 8 -0.65 -14.03 -17.75
C VAL A 8 -0.23 -12.71 -18.37
N ALA A 9 -0.04 -12.69 -19.68
CA ALA A 9 0.06 -11.46 -20.46
C ALA A 9 -1.31 -11.17 -21.08
N GLY A 10 -2.11 -10.37 -20.39
CA GLY A 10 -3.34 -9.80 -20.93
C GLY A 10 -3.04 -8.45 -21.58
N ALA A 11 -2.76 -8.44 -22.88
CA ALA A 11 -2.78 -7.24 -23.70
C ALA A 11 -3.49 -7.56 -25.01
N ALA A 12 -4.82 -7.54 -24.96
CA ALA A 12 -5.66 -7.57 -26.16
C ALA A 12 -5.95 -6.13 -26.58
N LEU A 13 -5.15 -5.61 -27.51
CA LEU A 13 -5.58 -4.50 -28.36
C LEU A 13 -5.75 -5.06 -29.77
N ALA A 14 -7.02 -5.24 -30.13
CA ALA A 14 -7.46 -5.59 -31.46
C ALA A 14 -7.08 -4.48 -32.43
N ALA A 15 -6.17 -4.77 -33.36
CA ALA A 15 -5.89 -3.93 -34.52
C ALA A 15 -6.61 -4.52 -35.73
N MET A 16 -7.66 -3.84 -36.20
CA MET A 16 -8.25 -4.04 -37.52
C MET A 16 -7.33 -3.45 -38.59
N PRO A 17 -7.16 -4.10 -39.77
CA PRO A 17 -6.28 -3.62 -40.82
C PRO A 17 -7.01 -2.65 -41.76
N GLY A 18 -6.40 -1.49 -42.01
CA GLY A 18 -6.95 -0.48 -42.93
C GLY A 18 -5.92 0.57 -43.32
N LEU A 19 -5.21 0.29 -44.42
CA LEU A 19 -4.87 1.19 -45.53
C LEU A 19 -4.66 2.71 -45.30
N LEU A 20 -3.53 3.18 -45.86
CA LEU A 20 -3.23 4.50 -46.46
C LEU A 20 -2.17 5.36 -45.74
N GLY A 21 -0.97 5.34 -46.33
CA GLY A 21 -0.21 6.53 -46.76
C GLY A 21 -0.08 7.72 -45.82
N GLY A 22 1.13 7.96 -45.33
CA GLY A 22 1.53 9.23 -44.74
C GLY A 22 2.85 9.08 -44.02
N THR A 23 3.83 9.90 -44.35
CA THR A 23 5.16 9.94 -43.72
C THR A 23 5.03 10.03 -42.20
N GLY A 24 5.31 8.93 -41.51
CA GLY A 24 5.29 8.85 -40.05
C GLY A 24 6.44 9.66 -39.46
N GLN A 25 6.23 10.97 -39.30
CA GLN A 25 6.92 11.73 -38.26
C GLN A 25 6.64 10.99 -36.95
N ALA A 26 7.66 10.36 -36.39
CA ALA A 26 7.59 9.78 -35.06
C ALA A 26 7.30 10.92 -34.09
N CYS A 27 6.03 11.10 -33.73
CA CYS A 27 5.62 11.84 -32.55
C CYS A 27 6.22 11.09 -31.36
N HIS A 28 7.48 11.40 -31.04
CA HIS A 28 8.04 11.03 -29.76
C HIS A 28 7.15 11.70 -28.71
N PRO A 29 6.43 10.93 -27.86
CA PRO A 29 5.72 11.54 -26.76
C PRO A 29 6.75 12.35 -25.95
N PRO A 30 6.42 13.57 -25.51
CA PRO A 30 7.34 14.35 -24.69
C PRO A 30 7.78 13.46 -23.52
N PRO A 31 9.09 13.43 -23.20
CA PRO A 31 9.57 12.59 -22.12
C PRO A 31 8.79 12.95 -20.86
N MET A 32 8.00 12.00 -20.36
CA MET A 32 7.35 12.16 -19.06
C MET A 32 8.48 12.33 -18.04
N ILE A 33 8.65 13.56 -17.54
CA ILE A 33 9.54 13.83 -16.41
C ILE A 33 8.85 13.20 -15.20
N VAL A 34 9.11 11.91 -14.97
CA VAL A 34 8.79 11.27 -13.71
C VAL A 34 9.70 11.94 -12.69
N ALA A 35 9.15 12.91 -11.94
CA ALA A 35 9.86 13.57 -10.87
C ALA A 35 10.39 12.49 -9.93
N ARG A 36 11.72 12.29 -9.92
CA ARG A 36 12.33 11.27 -9.06
C ARG A 36 12.07 11.68 -7.62
N PRO A 37 11.52 10.79 -6.78
CA PRO A 37 11.25 11.12 -5.40
C PRO A 37 12.55 11.54 -4.72
N ASN A 38 12.50 12.64 -3.96
CA ASN A 38 13.68 13.12 -3.26
C ASN A 38 14.05 12.15 -2.11
N ARG A 39 15.29 12.22 -1.61
CA ARG A 39 15.80 11.28 -0.59
C ARG A 39 14.90 11.20 0.66
N ARG A 40 14.22 12.29 1.04
CA ARG A 40 13.33 12.33 2.21
C ARG A 40 12.01 11.63 1.92
N GLU A 41 11.44 11.78 0.73
CA GLU A 41 10.25 11.03 0.30
C GLU A 41 10.50 9.53 0.31
N ILE A 42 11.66 9.09 -0.21
CA ILE A 42 12.06 7.67 -0.15
C ILE A 42 12.19 7.21 1.30
N ALA A 43 12.78 8.03 2.18
CA ALA A 43 12.93 7.72 3.59
C ALA A 43 11.58 7.61 4.31
N PHE A 44 10.64 8.51 3.99
CA PHE A 44 9.27 8.47 4.52
C PHE A 44 8.59 7.17 4.11
N LEU A 45 8.51 6.89 2.80
CA LEU A 45 7.85 5.69 2.27
C LEU A 45 8.44 4.40 2.87
N LYS A 46 9.78 4.32 2.96
CA LYS A 46 10.44 3.17 3.59
C LYS A 46 10.16 3.08 5.09
N GLY A 47 10.17 4.22 5.79
CA GLY A 47 9.93 4.28 7.23
C GLY A 47 8.48 3.95 7.61
N THR A 48 7.51 4.28 6.76
CA THR A 48 6.09 4.04 6.99
C THR A 48 5.56 2.76 6.37
N GLN A 49 6.35 2.06 5.54
CA GLN A 49 5.95 0.78 4.94
C GLN A 49 5.49 -0.26 5.98
N PRO A 50 6.14 -0.42 7.15
CA PRO A 50 5.66 -1.33 8.19
C PRO A 50 4.25 -0.97 8.71
N LEU A 51 3.88 0.31 8.70
CA LEU A 51 2.55 0.75 9.11
C LEU A 51 1.46 0.27 8.14
N LEU A 52 1.78 0.17 6.85
CA LEU A 52 0.89 -0.41 5.84
C LEU A 52 0.75 -1.93 6.02
N ASP A 53 1.80 -2.64 6.45
CA ASP A 53 1.71 -4.05 6.82
C ASP A 53 0.81 -4.25 8.04
N LEU A 54 0.92 -3.39 9.06
CA LEU A 54 0.04 -3.42 10.23
C LEU A 54 -1.43 -3.22 9.84
N GLU A 55 -1.73 -2.24 8.98
CA GLU A 55 -3.07 -2.02 8.43
C GLU A 55 -3.60 -3.29 7.75
N TRP A 56 -2.79 -3.87 6.85
CA TRP A 56 -3.17 -5.05 6.08
C TRP A 56 -3.53 -6.23 6.99
N TRP A 57 -2.68 -6.53 7.98
CA TRP A 57 -2.96 -7.63 8.91
C TRP A 57 -4.12 -7.34 9.87
N ALA A 58 -4.33 -6.08 10.25
CA ALA A 58 -5.46 -5.70 11.10
C ALA A 58 -6.80 -5.91 10.38
N VAL A 59 -6.87 -5.51 9.11
CA VAL A 59 -8.03 -5.74 8.23
C VAL A 59 -8.26 -7.24 8.04
N GLU A 60 -7.19 -8.00 7.79
CA GLU A 60 -7.26 -9.46 7.67
C GLU A 60 -7.80 -10.10 8.97
N ALA A 61 -7.36 -9.64 10.14
CA ALA A 61 -7.84 -10.16 11.43
C ALA A 61 -9.33 -9.88 11.67
N LEU A 62 -9.84 -8.73 11.22
CA LEU A 62 -11.28 -8.44 11.24
C LEU A 62 -12.03 -9.36 10.26
N ARG A 63 -11.55 -9.48 9.03
CA ARG A 63 -12.15 -10.30 7.97
C ARG A 63 -12.24 -11.77 8.36
N CYS A 64 -11.20 -12.29 8.99
CA CYS A 64 -11.13 -13.67 9.52
C CYS A 64 -11.91 -13.86 10.84
N ARG A 65 -12.55 -12.81 11.36
CA ARG A 65 -13.34 -12.81 12.61
C ARG A 65 -12.54 -13.11 13.87
N PHE A 66 -11.24 -12.87 13.87
CA PHE A 66 -10.43 -12.99 15.09
C PHE A 66 -10.57 -11.78 15.99
N ARG A 67 -10.84 -10.59 15.43
CA ARG A 67 -10.93 -9.32 16.16
C ARG A 67 -12.14 -8.50 15.71
N THR A 68 -12.33 -7.36 16.37
CA THR A 68 -13.49 -6.47 16.17
C THR A 68 -13.07 -5.18 15.49
N ALA A 69 -14.05 -4.46 14.92
CA ALA A 69 -13.80 -3.15 14.33
C ALA A 69 -13.23 -2.14 15.36
N ARG A 70 -13.63 -2.25 16.63
CA ARG A 70 -13.06 -1.42 17.71
C ARG A 70 -11.57 -1.69 17.91
N TRP A 71 -11.16 -2.95 17.83
CA TRP A 71 -9.74 -3.32 17.92
C TRP A 71 -8.96 -2.79 16.72
N GLN A 72 -9.52 -2.88 15.51
CA GLN A 72 -8.89 -2.35 14.31
C GLN A 72 -8.74 -0.82 14.40
N ALA A 73 -9.74 -0.10 14.91
CA ALA A 73 -9.68 1.35 15.09
C ALA A 73 -8.52 1.78 16.01
N ALA A 74 -8.18 1.00 17.05
CA ALA A 74 -7.04 1.29 17.91
C ALA A 74 -5.70 1.17 17.17
N ILE A 75 -5.59 0.22 16.23
CA ILE A 75 -4.41 0.08 15.37
C ILE A 75 -4.33 1.22 14.35
N GLU A 76 -5.46 1.59 13.75
CA GLU A 76 -5.55 2.72 12.81
C GLU A 76 -5.15 4.04 13.46
N GLU A 77 -5.58 4.29 14.69
CA GLU A 77 -5.19 5.47 15.48
C GLU A 77 -3.67 5.49 15.71
N ARG A 78 -3.08 4.34 16.04
CA ARG A 78 -1.63 4.21 16.21
C ARG A 78 -0.89 4.50 14.92
N ILE A 79 -1.35 3.96 13.80
CA ILE A 79 -0.78 4.20 12.46
C ILE A 79 -0.85 5.70 12.10
N ALA A 80 -1.98 6.35 12.38
CA ALA A 80 -2.15 7.78 12.14
C ALA A 80 -1.16 8.61 12.97
N HIS A 81 -0.96 8.25 14.24
CA HIS A 81 0.00 8.92 15.11
C HIS A 81 1.45 8.75 14.62
N GLU A 82 1.87 7.51 14.34
CA GLU A 82 3.24 7.21 13.94
C GLU A 82 3.59 7.78 12.55
N SER A 83 2.66 7.76 11.60
CA SER A 83 2.86 8.37 10.28
C SER A 83 2.97 9.89 10.38
N ALA A 84 2.15 10.54 11.22
CA ALA A 84 2.25 11.99 11.47
C ALA A 84 3.60 12.38 12.08
N ASP A 85 4.10 11.60 13.04
CA ASP A 85 5.40 11.86 13.66
C ASP A 85 6.57 11.61 12.69
N ALA A 86 6.48 10.58 11.84
CA ALA A 86 7.45 10.36 10.77
C ALA A 86 7.49 11.54 9.78
N ALA A 87 6.33 12.11 9.43
CA ALA A 87 6.25 13.28 8.56
C ALA A 87 6.90 14.52 9.22
N LYS A 88 6.60 14.78 10.50
CA LYS A 88 7.20 15.89 11.26
C LYS A 88 8.72 15.76 11.37
N LEU A 89 9.23 14.54 11.58
CA LEU A 89 10.66 14.27 11.70
C LEU A 89 11.41 14.61 10.40
N LEU A 90 10.84 14.27 9.24
CA LEU A 90 11.49 14.46 7.94
C LEU A 90 11.34 15.88 7.38
N TRP A 91 10.26 16.56 7.75
CA TRP A 91 9.96 17.92 7.30
C TRP A 91 9.58 18.85 8.47
N PRO A 92 10.50 19.10 9.42
CA PRO A 92 10.20 19.93 10.59
C PRO A 92 9.84 21.35 10.16
N GLY A 93 8.69 21.84 10.62
CA GLY A 93 8.18 23.19 10.31
C GLY A 93 7.63 23.41 8.90
N ASP A 94 7.72 22.42 8.00
CA ASP A 94 7.15 22.50 6.64
C ASP A 94 5.81 21.75 6.59
N GLY A 95 4.75 22.39 7.08
CA GLY A 95 3.42 21.80 7.18
C GLY A 95 2.84 21.36 5.83
N LYS A 96 3.17 22.07 4.74
CA LYS A 96 2.70 21.71 3.39
C LYS A 96 3.29 20.38 2.92
N ARG A 97 4.58 20.15 3.17
CA ARG A 97 5.21 18.87 2.84
C ARG A 97 4.75 17.73 3.75
N GLN A 98 4.52 18.02 5.04
CA GLN A 98 3.95 17.03 5.96
C GLN A 98 2.57 16.57 5.48
N GLU A 99 1.68 17.51 5.15
CA GLU A 99 0.34 17.20 4.64
C GLU A 99 0.39 16.41 3.33
N GLN A 100 1.27 16.80 2.40
CA GLN A 100 1.44 16.07 1.15
C GLN A 100 1.93 14.63 1.38
N ALA A 101 2.90 14.43 2.26
CA ALA A 101 3.41 13.11 2.60
C ALA A 101 2.32 12.23 3.24
N LEU A 102 1.56 12.79 4.19
CA LEU A 102 0.44 12.10 4.83
C LEU A 102 -0.68 11.76 3.83
N SER A 103 -0.99 12.66 2.90
CA SER A 103 -1.96 12.38 1.83
C SER A 103 -1.56 11.18 0.97
N ILE A 104 -0.29 11.09 0.59
CA ILE A 104 0.25 9.92 -0.15
C ILE A 104 0.16 8.66 0.70
N PHE A 105 0.53 8.75 1.99
CA PHE A 105 0.45 7.61 2.91
C PHE A 105 -1.00 7.12 3.08
N THR A 106 -1.96 8.01 3.31
CA THR A 106 -3.37 7.66 3.45
C THR A 106 -3.93 6.99 2.19
N ALA A 107 -3.51 7.44 1.00
CA ALA A 107 -3.88 6.78 -0.25
C ALA A 107 -3.32 5.35 -0.32
N ALA A 108 -2.06 5.14 0.09
CA ALA A 108 -1.45 3.81 0.15
C ALA A 108 -2.10 2.91 1.22
N GLN A 109 -2.47 3.48 2.38
CA GLN A 109 -3.20 2.78 3.44
C GLN A 109 -4.58 2.30 2.95
N ALA A 110 -5.29 3.14 2.21
CA ALA A 110 -6.57 2.77 1.61
C ALA A 110 -6.43 1.64 0.57
N GLU A 111 -5.34 1.61 -0.20
CA GLU A 111 -5.07 0.52 -1.14
C GLU A 111 -4.71 -0.78 -0.39
N ALA A 112 -3.83 -0.71 0.61
CA ALA A 112 -3.48 -1.86 1.45
C ALA A 112 -4.72 -2.48 2.12
N ARG A 113 -5.66 -1.65 2.59
CA ARG A 113 -6.95 -2.12 3.13
C ARG A 113 -7.77 -2.87 2.08
N ARG A 114 -7.90 -2.34 0.87
CA ARG A 114 -8.61 -3.03 -0.22
C ARG A 114 -7.96 -4.37 -0.53
N GLU A 115 -6.64 -4.41 -0.66
CA GLU A 115 -5.90 -5.65 -0.93
C GLU A 115 -6.13 -6.70 0.17
N ALA A 116 -6.16 -6.29 1.45
CA ALA A 116 -6.44 -7.16 2.57
C ALA A 116 -7.89 -7.70 2.55
N GLU A 117 -8.87 -6.85 2.23
CA GLU A 117 -10.27 -7.25 2.13
C GLU A 117 -10.49 -8.38 1.10
N PHE A 118 -9.71 -8.37 0.01
CA PHE A 118 -9.77 -9.37 -1.06
C PHE A 118 -8.75 -10.50 -0.93
N ALA A 119 -8.00 -10.57 0.16
CA ALA A 119 -6.97 -11.58 0.35
C ALA A 119 -7.55 -13.01 0.40
N SER A 120 -6.74 -14.00 0.00
CA SER A 120 -7.13 -15.42 0.08
C SER A 120 -7.43 -15.86 1.51
N ARG A 121 -8.36 -16.80 1.71
CA ARG A 121 -8.66 -17.38 3.03
C ARG A 121 -7.47 -18.11 3.68
N LEU A 122 -6.47 -18.49 2.89
CA LEU A 122 -5.23 -19.08 3.41
C LEU A 122 -4.45 -18.12 4.32
N GLN A 123 -4.66 -16.81 4.17
CA GLN A 123 -4.02 -15.78 4.99
C GLN A 123 -4.59 -15.71 6.42
N CYS A 124 -5.84 -16.15 6.63
CA CYS A 124 -6.40 -16.32 7.97
C CYS A 124 -5.61 -17.34 8.81
N ALA A 125 -5.12 -18.42 8.19
CA ALA A 125 -4.31 -19.40 8.90
C ALA A 125 -2.92 -18.83 9.25
N ALA A 126 -2.36 -17.98 8.37
CA ALA A 126 -1.08 -17.32 8.59
C ALA A 126 -1.11 -16.40 9.83
N LEU A 127 -2.21 -15.69 10.08
CA LEU A 127 -2.37 -14.85 11.28
C LEU A 127 -2.13 -15.61 12.59
N VAL A 128 -2.59 -16.86 12.66
CA VAL A 128 -2.48 -17.71 13.85
C VAL A 128 -1.12 -18.38 13.91
N SER A 129 -0.64 -18.94 12.79
CA SER A 129 0.59 -19.72 12.76
C SER A 129 1.87 -18.89 12.87
N THR A 130 1.82 -17.61 12.51
CA THR A 130 2.99 -16.70 12.52
C THR A 130 3.10 -15.84 13.79
N GLY A 131 2.13 -15.89 14.70
CA GLY A 131 2.11 -15.05 15.89
C GLY A 131 1.76 -13.57 15.63
N LYS A 132 1.52 -13.20 14.37
CA LYS A 132 1.17 -11.83 13.95
C LYS A 132 -0.05 -11.26 14.70
N LEU A 133 -1.05 -12.10 15.00
CA LEU A 133 -2.20 -11.68 15.80
C LEU A 133 -1.80 -11.20 17.21
N GLY A 134 -0.84 -11.87 17.84
CA GLY A 134 -0.32 -11.47 19.15
C GLY A 134 0.47 -10.15 19.10
N GLU A 135 1.27 -9.94 18.05
CA GLU A 135 1.97 -8.66 17.82
C GLU A 135 0.98 -7.50 17.73
N LEU A 136 -0.09 -7.68 16.93
CA LEU A 136 -1.13 -6.67 16.75
C LEU A 136 -1.91 -6.41 18.03
N ASP A 137 -2.14 -7.43 18.86
CA ASP A 137 -2.76 -7.24 20.18
C ASP A 137 -1.91 -6.40 21.12
N HIS A 138 -0.58 -6.59 21.11
CA HIS A 138 0.32 -5.76 21.89
C HIS A 138 0.28 -4.29 21.45
N ILE A 139 0.20 -4.06 20.13
CA ILE A 139 0.05 -2.71 19.55
C ILE A 139 -1.30 -2.09 19.94
N ALA A 140 -2.39 -2.83 19.77
CA ALA A 140 -3.74 -2.36 20.10
C ALA A 140 -3.85 -1.99 21.60
N LYS A 141 -3.28 -2.81 22.50
CA LYS A 141 -3.22 -2.52 23.94
C LYS A 141 -2.41 -1.26 24.26
N ALA A 142 -1.28 -1.07 23.58
CA ALA A 142 -0.50 0.16 23.72
C ALA A 142 -1.27 1.40 23.24
N GLY A 143 -2.23 1.22 22.34
CA GLY A 143 -3.20 2.23 21.90
C GLY A 143 -4.45 2.36 22.79
N GLY A 144 -4.56 1.64 23.91
CA GLY A 144 -5.67 1.77 24.85
C GLY A 144 -6.87 0.82 24.61
N TRP A 145 -6.67 -0.26 23.85
CA TRP A 145 -7.64 -1.36 23.72
C TRP A 145 -7.62 -2.34 24.90
#